data_AF-A0A349HJ44-F1
#
_entry.id   AF-A0A349HJ44-F1
#
_cell.length_a   1.000
_cell.length_b   1.000
_cell.length_c   1.000
_cell.angle_alpha   90.00
_cell.angle_beta   90.00
_cell.angle_gamma   90.00
#
_symmetry.space_group_name_H-M   'P 1'
#
loop_
_entity.id
_entity.type
_entity.pdbx_description
1 polymer ?
#
loop_
_entity_poly.entity_id
_entity_poly.type
_entity_poly.pdbx_seq_one_letter_code
_entity_poly.pdbx_strand_id
1 'polypeptide(L)'
;MKFIKNLSSFLLFFAILIFSPPGHSFAGGYIYQYSIIDSLLSGNYDGELTIAELKKHGDTGLGTFNRLDGEMVFIDGEVYKINAKGTAIRIADSELTPFTAAAFFKTDKIIKLDSVKSLEELNNKISEAIGSENIFYVIRIDGKFLKMLTRSVPAQNKPYPPLKEVVKDQSIFGFKDVTGTMIGIKSPAYVKGIGVPGYH
;
A
#
# COMPACT_ATOMS: atom_id res chain seq x y z
N MET A 1 -52.97 -51.22 45.70
CA MET A 1 -52.87 -52.53 45.00
C MET A 1 -52.36 -52.27 43.59
N LYS A 2 -51.12 -52.72 43.28
CA LYS A 2 -50.53 -52.96 41.93
C LYS A 2 -50.43 -51.78 40.94
N PHE A 3 -49.40 -51.61 40.10
CA PHE A 3 -48.02 -52.10 39.94
C PHE A 3 -47.45 -51.28 38.74
N ILE A 4 -46.25 -50.71 38.88
CA ILE A 4 -45.12 -50.57 37.92
C ILE A 4 -45.41 -50.59 36.39
N LYS A 5 -44.93 -49.57 35.64
CA LYS A 5 -43.84 -49.67 34.61
C LYS A 5 -43.60 -48.38 33.79
N ASN A 6 -42.38 -47.87 33.91
CA ASN A 6 -41.47 -47.25 32.94
C ASN A 6 -41.96 -47.00 31.51
N LEU A 7 -41.63 -45.83 30.93
CA LEU A 7 -40.76 -45.77 29.73
C LEU A 7 -40.22 -44.36 29.41
N SER A 8 -38.91 -44.34 29.10
CA SER A 8 -38.10 -43.36 28.33
C SER A 8 -38.25 -41.86 28.65
N SER A 9 -37.30 -41.23 29.35
CA SER A 9 -35.98 -40.83 28.81
C SER A 9 -36.08 -40.21 27.42
N PHE A 10 -36.23 -38.89 27.37
CA PHE A 10 -35.80 -38.09 26.23
C PHE A 10 -34.95 -36.94 26.79
N LEU A 11 -33.69 -37.25 27.07
CA LEU A 11 -32.65 -36.23 27.17
C LEU A 11 -32.58 -35.55 25.81
N LEU A 12 -33.15 -34.35 25.70
CA LEU A 12 -32.91 -33.46 24.57
C LEU A 12 -31.45 -32.98 24.68
N PHE A 13 -30.53 -33.72 24.06
CA PHE A 13 -29.18 -33.26 23.82
C PHE A 13 -29.28 -32.12 22.78
N PHE A 14 -29.36 -30.87 23.25
CA PHE A 14 -29.13 -29.72 22.39
C PHE A 14 -27.63 -29.70 22.08
N ALA A 15 -27.24 -30.38 21.01
CA ALA A 15 -25.95 -30.17 20.39
C ALA A 15 -25.96 -28.74 19.81
N ILE A 16 -25.48 -27.77 20.60
CA ILE A 16 -25.07 -26.48 20.07
C ILE A 16 -23.86 -26.76 19.20
N LEU A 17 -24.10 -27.06 17.93
CA LEU A 17 -23.12 -26.90 16.88
C LEU A 17 -22.85 -25.40 16.79
N ILE A 18 -21.87 -24.95 17.58
CA ILE A 18 -21.17 -23.70 17.32
C ILE A 18 -20.47 -23.93 15.98
N PHE A 19 -21.20 -23.67 14.90
CA PHE A 19 -20.61 -23.48 13.59
C PHE A 19 -19.89 -22.13 13.68
N SER A 20 -18.73 -22.12 14.34
CA SER A 20 -17.74 -21.10 14.05
C SER A 20 -17.46 -21.28 12.57
N PRO A 21 -17.82 -20.33 11.68
CA PRO A 21 -17.17 -20.33 10.39
C PRO A 21 -15.66 -20.35 10.68
N PRO A 22 -14.82 -20.97 9.85
CA PRO A 22 -13.41 -20.64 9.88
C PRO A 22 -13.32 -19.18 9.47
N GLY A 23 -13.54 -18.29 10.44
CA GLY A 23 -12.91 -17.00 10.49
C GLY A 23 -11.44 -17.33 10.54
N HIS A 24 -10.86 -17.57 9.37
CA HIS A 24 -9.51 -17.13 9.12
C HIS A 24 -9.59 -15.66 9.49
N SER A 25 -9.16 -15.33 10.71
CA SER A 25 -8.59 -14.02 10.95
C SER A 25 -7.52 -13.91 9.89
N PHE A 26 -7.86 -13.30 8.76
CA PHE A 26 -6.87 -12.75 7.87
C PHE A 26 -6.07 -11.84 8.78
N ALA A 27 -4.83 -12.22 9.05
CA ALA A 27 -3.90 -11.34 9.71
C ALA A 27 -3.69 -10.17 8.74
N GLY A 28 -4.57 -9.17 8.81
CA GLY A 28 -4.62 -8.02 7.90
C GLY A 28 -3.44 -7.06 8.06
N GLY A 29 -2.29 -7.55 8.48
CA GLY A 29 -1.07 -6.79 8.75
C GLY A 29 0.09 -7.29 7.90
N TYR A 30 -0.14 -7.63 6.63
CA TYR A 30 0.94 -7.90 5.69
C TYR A 30 1.04 -6.79 4.64
N ILE A 31 2.26 -6.55 4.19
CA ILE A 31 2.54 -5.77 3.00
C ILE A 31 2.76 -6.77 1.86
N TYR A 32 1.99 -6.62 0.79
CA TYR A 32 2.24 -7.31 -0.46
C TYR A 32 3.16 -6.45 -1.30
N GLN A 33 4.26 -7.03 -1.78
CA GLN A 33 5.15 -6.40 -2.73
C GLN A 33 5.33 -7.30 -3.94
N TYR A 34 5.20 -6.72 -5.13
CA TYR A 34 5.55 -7.40 -6.37
C TYR A 34 6.89 -6.91 -6.88
N SER A 35 7.77 -7.86 -7.24
CA SER A 35 9.17 -7.61 -7.61
C SER A 35 10.01 -7.05 -6.45
N ILE A 36 11.25 -6.67 -6.76
CA ILE A 36 12.20 -6.08 -5.82
C ILE A 36 12.75 -4.75 -6.36
N ILE A 37 13.12 -3.84 -5.47
CA ILE A 37 13.59 -2.51 -5.88
C ILE A 37 14.86 -2.59 -6.73
N ASP A 38 15.77 -3.53 -6.48
CA ASP A 38 17.01 -3.67 -7.27
C ASP A 38 16.73 -4.07 -8.72
N SER A 39 15.67 -4.83 -8.95
CA SER A 39 15.20 -5.19 -10.29
C SER A 39 14.73 -3.95 -11.05
N LEU A 40 13.89 -3.13 -10.40
CA LEU A 40 13.42 -1.87 -10.97
C LEU A 40 14.58 -0.91 -11.23
N LEU A 41 15.49 -0.74 -10.26
CA LEU A 41 16.67 0.13 -10.38
C LEU A 41 17.57 -0.26 -11.58
N SER A 42 17.59 -1.55 -11.92
CA SER A 42 18.37 -2.10 -13.01
C SER A 42 17.72 -1.96 -14.40
N GLY A 43 16.50 -1.41 -14.49
CA GLY A 43 15.80 -1.20 -15.76
C GLY A 43 14.77 -2.27 -16.11
N ASN A 44 14.44 -3.19 -15.19
CA ASN A 44 13.40 -4.19 -15.41
C ASN A 44 12.01 -3.56 -15.23
N TYR A 45 11.55 -2.83 -16.25
CA TYR A 45 10.30 -2.07 -16.21
C TYR A 45 9.09 -2.80 -16.80
N ASP A 46 9.20 -4.07 -17.17
CA ASP A 46 8.06 -4.87 -17.63
C ASP A 46 7.75 -5.96 -16.59
N GLY A 47 6.60 -5.83 -15.93
CA GLY A 47 6.04 -6.87 -15.06
C GLY A 47 4.76 -7.47 -15.63
N GLU A 48 4.28 -8.50 -14.96
CA GLU A 48 3.09 -9.29 -15.36
C GLU A 48 1.92 -9.14 -14.37
N LEU A 49 2.12 -8.45 -13.24
CA LEU A 49 1.04 -8.21 -12.29
C LEU A 49 0.08 -7.17 -12.85
N THR A 50 -1.19 -7.57 -12.99
CA THR A 50 -2.28 -6.65 -13.34
C THR A 50 -2.76 -5.87 -12.12
N ILE A 51 -3.33 -4.69 -12.35
CA ILE A 51 -4.02 -3.94 -11.29
C ILE A 51 -5.19 -4.73 -10.68
N ALA A 52 -5.92 -5.50 -11.50
CA ALA A 52 -6.93 -6.44 -11.01
C ALA A 52 -6.39 -7.42 -9.96
N GLU A 53 -5.20 -8.00 -10.22
CA GLU A 53 -4.56 -8.92 -9.29
C GLU A 53 -4.01 -8.17 -8.07
N LEU A 54 -3.39 -7.00 -8.24
CA LEU A 54 -2.91 -6.17 -7.13
C LEU A 54 -4.03 -5.86 -6.11
N LYS A 55 -5.23 -5.52 -6.60
CA LYS A 55 -6.40 -5.21 -5.75
C LYS A 55 -6.86 -6.38 -4.86
N LYS A 56 -6.43 -7.61 -5.14
CA LYS A 56 -6.68 -8.77 -4.26
C LYS A 56 -5.75 -8.79 -3.04
N HIS A 57 -4.65 -8.05 -3.10
CA HIS A 57 -3.60 -8.04 -2.08
C HIS A 57 -3.56 -6.75 -1.24
N GLY A 58 -4.36 -5.74 -1.60
CA GLY A 58 -4.50 -4.52 -0.83
C GLY A 58 -5.47 -3.53 -1.45
N ASP A 59 -5.68 -2.41 -0.77
CA ASP A 59 -6.50 -1.27 -1.21
C ASP A 59 -5.74 0.07 -1.19
N THR A 60 -4.53 0.06 -0.62
CA THR A 60 -3.71 1.25 -0.38
C THR A 60 -2.24 0.91 -0.58
N GLY A 61 -1.52 1.77 -1.30
CA GLY A 61 -0.12 1.53 -1.64
C GLY A 61 0.45 2.49 -2.68
N LEU A 62 1.62 2.13 -3.19
CA LEU A 62 2.36 2.91 -4.18
C LEU A 62 3.17 1.99 -5.11
N GLY A 63 3.71 2.55 -6.18
CA GLY A 63 4.48 1.79 -7.17
C GLY A 63 4.66 2.56 -8.48
N THR A 64 4.78 1.82 -9.59
CA THR A 64 4.85 2.38 -10.94
C THR A 64 4.15 1.46 -11.94
N PHE A 65 4.12 1.84 -13.21
CA PHE A 65 3.52 1.05 -14.29
C PHE A 65 4.58 0.51 -15.24
N ASN A 66 4.19 -0.42 -16.10
CA ASN A 66 5.13 -0.95 -17.10
C ASN A 66 5.74 0.17 -17.92
N ARG A 67 6.97 -0.05 -18.40
CA ARG A 67 7.82 0.98 -19.02
C ARG A 67 8.17 2.14 -18.09
N LEU A 68 7.96 2.01 -16.78
CA LEU A 68 8.14 3.09 -15.81
C LEU A 68 7.30 4.32 -16.18
N ASP A 69 6.07 4.09 -16.68
CA ASP A 69 5.18 5.16 -17.14
C ASP A 69 4.47 5.84 -15.97
N GLY A 70 5.21 6.74 -15.31
CA GLY A 70 4.73 7.54 -14.19
C GLY A 70 4.67 6.79 -12.86
N GLU A 71 4.12 7.49 -11.87
CA GLU A 71 4.02 7.00 -10.49
C GLU A 71 2.62 6.43 -10.23
N MET A 72 2.53 5.38 -9.42
CA MET A 72 1.27 4.81 -8.97
C MET A 72 0.94 5.31 -7.56
N VAL A 73 -0.29 5.78 -7.39
CA VAL A 73 -0.93 5.94 -6.08
C VAL A 73 -2.14 5.02 -6.04
N PHE A 74 -2.16 4.12 -5.06
CA PHE A 74 -3.28 3.22 -4.79
C PHE A 74 -3.93 3.66 -3.48
N ILE A 75 -5.20 4.03 -3.53
CA ILE A 75 -5.93 4.58 -2.39
C ILE A 75 -7.40 4.19 -2.46
N ASP A 76 -7.94 3.70 -1.35
CA ASP A 76 -9.35 3.35 -1.18
C ASP A 76 -9.89 2.43 -2.29
N GLY A 77 -9.06 1.47 -2.75
CA GLY A 77 -9.43 0.53 -3.80
C GLY A 77 -9.28 1.07 -5.23
N GLU A 78 -8.82 2.32 -5.39
CA GLU A 78 -8.64 2.98 -6.68
C GLU A 78 -7.18 3.28 -7.00
N VAL A 79 -6.79 2.99 -8.25
CA VAL A 79 -5.41 3.17 -8.72
C VAL A 79 -5.31 4.35 -9.68
N TYR A 80 -4.41 5.27 -9.36
CA TYR A 80 -4.12 6.47 -10.14
C TYR A 80 -2.69 6.44 -10.65
N LYS A 81 -2.50 6.78 -11.93
CA LYS A 81 -1.21 7.11 -12.54
C LYS A 81 -1.00 8.61 -12.49
N ILE A 82 0.11 9.04 -11.90
CA ILE A 82 0.60 10.42 -11.99
C ILE A 82 1.60 10.43 -13.14
N ASN A 83 1.17 10.93 -14.29
CA ASN A 83 2.01 10.95 -15.49
C ASN A 83 3.13 12.02 -15.40
N ALA A 84 4.03 12.04 -16.38
CA ALA A 84 5.10 13.05 -16.48
C ALA A 84 4.63 14.49 -16.71
N LYS A 85 3.32 14.75 -16.76
CA LYS A 85 2.73 16.10 -16.75
C LYS A 85 2.12 16.46 -15.39
N GLY A 86 2.24 15.59 -14.39
CA GLY A 86 1.70 15.79 -13.04
C GLY A 86 0.19 15.59 -12.95
N THR A 87 -0.43 14.99 -13.97
CA THR A 87 -1.88 14.72 -13.97
C THR A 87 -2.14 13.34 -13.38
N ALA A 88 -3.03 13.27 -12.39
CA ALA A 88 -3.55 12.01 -11.85
C ALA A 88 -4.67 11.46 -12.75
N ILE A 89 -4.51 10.24 -13.23
CA ILE A 89 -5.44 9.57 -14.13
C ILE A 89 -5.81 8.22 -13.52
N ARG A 90 -7.11 7.93 -13.36
CA ARG A 90 -7.57 6.60 -12.94
C ARG A 90 -7.25 5.59 -14.03
N ILE A 91 -6.66 4.46 -13.64
CA ILE A 91 -6.17 3.44 -14.56
C ILE A 91 -7.10 2.24 -14.62
N ALA A 92 -7.11 1.56 -15.77
CA ALA A 92 -7.87 0.34 -15.98
C ALA A 92 -7.24 -0.86 -15.24
N ASP A 93 -8.07 -1.79 -14.79
CA ASP A 93 -7.64 -2.97 -14.05
C ASP A 93 -6.72 -3.92 -14.86
N SER A 94 -6.69 -3.76 -16.19
CA SER A 94 -5.81 -4.51 -17.11
C SER A 94 -4.38 -3.96 -17.21
N GLU A 95 -4.11 -2.76 -16.68
CA GLU A 95 -2.76 -2.19 -16.69
C GLU A 95 -1.81 -3.06 -15.85
N LEU A 96 -0.53 -3.08 -16.25
CA LEU A 96 0.51 -3.89 -15.63
C LEU A 96 1.48 -3.04 -14.82
N THR A 97 2.03 -3.63 -13.76
CA THR A 97 3.06 -3.01 -12.91
C THR A 97 4.31 -3.89 -12.79
N PRO A 98 5.51 -3.29 -12.88
CA PRO A 98 6.78 -3.99 -12.65
C PRO A 98 7.21 -3.95 -11.18
N PHE A 99 6.63 -3.06 -10.38
CA PHE A 99 6.92 -2.90 -8.96
C PHE A 99 5.79 -2.13 -8.26
N THR A 100 5.31 -2.70 -7.17
CA THR A 100 4.32 -2.07 -6.28
C THR A 100 4.43 -2.66 -4.88
N ALA A 101 4.07 -1.87 -3.88
CA ALA A 101 3.84 -2.31 -2.52
C ALA A 101 2.47 -1.81 -2.05
N ALA A 102 1.66 -2.71 -1.49
CA ALA A 102 0.30 -2.42 -1.06
C ALA A 102 -0.10 -3.25 0.16
N ALA A 103 -1.10 -2.79 0.90
CA ALA A 103 -1.77 -3.55 1.94
C ALA A 103 -3.25 -3.19 1.98
N PHE A 104 -4.05 -4.00 2.69
CA PHE A 104 -5.38 -3.58 3.12
C PHE A 104 -5.21 -2.62 4.30
N PHE A 105 -5.43 -1.33 4.05
CA PHE A 105 -5.19 -0.30 5.03
C PHE A 105 -6.22 -0.39 6.15
N LYS A 106 -5.71 -0.59 7.37
CA LYS A 106 -6.49 -0.51 8.59
C LYS A 106 -5.82 0.47 9.52
N THR A 107 -6.61 1.39 10.07
CA THR A 107 -6.09 2.40 10.99
C THR A 107 -5.79 1.76 12.35
N ASP A 108 -4.49 1.61 12.65
CA ASP A 108 -4.03 1.19 13.98
C ASP A 108 -3.80 2.38 14.92
N LYS A 109 -3.34 3.51 14.37
CA LYS A 109 -3.05 4.73 15.12
C LYS A 109 -3.38 5.97 14.31
N ILE A 110 -3.99 6.96 14.95
CA ILE A 110 -4.19 8.29 14.40
C ILE A 110 -3.33 9.26 15.20
N ILE A 111 -2.55 10.07 14.50
CA ILE A 111 -1.87 11.23 15.08
C ILE A 111 -2.38 12.49 14.42
N LYS A 112 -2.57 13.53 15.22
CA LYS A 112 -2.85 14.86 14.69
C LYS A 112 -1.51 15.56 14.50
N LEU A 113 -1.25 15.96 13.25
CA LEU A 113 -0.14 16.82 12.92
C LEU A 113 -0.68 18.24 12.85
N ASP A 114 -0.12 19.14 13.66
CA ASP A 114 -0.39 20.57 13.55
C ASP A 114 0.43 21.15 12.37
N SER A 115 1.09 22.29 12.56
CA SER A 115 1.97 22.83 11.53
C SER A 115 3.23 21.98 11.40
N VAL A 116 3.52 21.53 10.18
CA VAL A 116 4.74 20.82 9.81
C VAL A 116 5.45 21.64 8.74
N LYS A 117 6.72 22.00 8.97
CA LYS A 117 7.46 22.96 8.14
C LYS A 117 8.27 22.28 7.04
N SER A 118 8.56 20.99 7.16
CA SER A 118 9.35 20.23 6.20
C SER A 118 8.98 18.74 6.19
N LEU A 119 9.38 18.03 5.12
CA LEU A 119 9.27 16.57 5.04
C LEU A 119 10.10 15.87 6.13
N GLU A 120 11.24 16.46 6.52
CA GLU A 120 12.06 15.95 7.62
C GLU A 120 11.31 16.04 8.96
N GLU A 121 10.68 17.19 9.26
CA GLU A 121 9.87 17.35 10.46
C GLU A 121 8.66 16.40 10.44
N LEU A 122 8.04 16.20 9.26
CA LEU A 122 6.97 15.22 9.09
C LEU A 122 7.43 13.82 9.48
N ASN A 123 8.55 13.37 8.89
CA ASN A 123 9.11 12.05 9.13
C ASN A 123 9.51 11.86 10.59
N ASN A 124 10.08 12.87 11.24
CA ASN A 124 10.44 12.81 12.66
C ASN A 124 9.20 12.66 13.54
N LYS A 125 8.14 13.45 13.30
CA LYS A 125 6.88 13.35 14.06
C LYS A 125 6.21 11.98 13.88
N ILE A 126 6.30 11.39 12.68
CA ILE A 126 5.80 10.03 12.44
C ILE A 126 6.68 9.01 13.17
N SER A 127 8.00 9.11 13.07
CA SER A 127 8.96 8.22 13.74
C SER A 127 8.81 8.22 15.26
N GLU A 128 8.56 9.38 15.87
CA GLU A 128 8.26 9.50 17.31
C GLU A 128 6.94 8.82 17.70
N ALA A 129 6.00 8.74 16.76
CA ALA A 129 4.68 8.15 16.99
C ALA A 129 4.64 6.64 16.74
N ILE A 130 5.52 6.08 15.92
CA ILE A 130 5.55 4.64 15.61
C ILE A 130 6.41 3.87 16.62
N GLY A 131 6.02 2.64 16.94
CA GLY A 131 6.61 1.88 18.06
C GLY A 131 7.91 1.14 17.74
N SER A 132 8.24 0.98 16.46
CA SER A 132 9.42 0.22 16.02
C SER A 132 9.85 0.61 14.62
N GLU A 133 11.14 0.81 14.40
CA GLU A 133 11.73 1.06 13.07
C GLU A 133 11.94 -0.23 12.26
N ASN A 134 11.71 -1.40 12.88
CA ASN A 134 11.97 -2.73 12.32
C ASN A 134 10.71 -3.44 11.79
N ILE A 135 9.59 -2.72 11.66
CA ILE A 135 8.38 -3.24 11.01
C ILE A 135 7.92 -2.27 9.92
N PHE A 136 7.06 -2.75 9.04
CA PHE A 136 6.47 -1.94 7.98
C PHE A 136 5.29 -1.11 8.51
N TYR A 137 5.09 0.08 7.93
CA TYR A 137 3.88 0.87 8.11
C TYR A 137 3.36 1.35 6.77
N VAL A 138 2.04 1.29 6.59
CA VAL A 138 1.34 2.06 5.56
C VAL A 138 0.81 3.31 6.23
N ILE A 139 1.12 4.47 5.64
CA ILE A 139 0.84 5.78 6.20
C ILE A 139 -0.12 6.49 5.26
N ARG A 140 -1.19 7.06 5.82
CA ARG A 140 -2.12 7.93 5.13
C ARG A 140 -2.17 9.28 5.85
N ILE A 141 -1.99 10.35 5.09
CA ILE A 141 -2.06 11.73 5.60
C ILE A 141 -3.05 12.49 4.76
N ASP A 142 -4.19 12.83 5.35
CA ASP A 142 -5.19 13.71 4.75
C ASP A 142 -5.04 15.11 5.33
N GLY A 143 -5.00 16.13 4.47
CA GLY A 143 -4.88 17.49 4.97
C GLY A 143 -4.64 18.55 3.90
N LYS A 144 -4.30 19.75 4.40
CA LYS A 144 -3.93 20.89 3.59
C LYS A 144 -2.40 21.01 3.54
N PHE A 145 -1.84 20.99 2.34
CA PHE A 145 -0.43 21.12 2.08
C PHE A 145 -0.13 22.50 1.49
N LEU A 146 0.57 23.32 2.26
CA LEU A 146 0.95 24.69 1.84
C LEU A 146 1.89 24.68 0.64
N LYS A 147 2.79 23.68 0.60
CA LYS A 147 3.73 23.47 -0.50
C LYS A 147 4.01 21.98 -0.64
N MET A 148 3.89 21.47 -1.86
CA MET A 148 4.29 20.12 -2.22
C MET A 148 5.21 20.17 -3.42
N LEU A 149 6.32 19.43 -3.35
CA LEU A 149 7.15 19.13 -4.51
C LEU A 149 7.01 17.63 -4.78
N THR A 150 6.57 17.30 -5.98
CA THR A 150 6.43 15.91 -6.42
C THR A 150 7.24 15.71 -7.68
N ARG A 151 7.54 14.46 -8.00
CA ARG A 151 8.21 14.10 -9.24
C ARG A 151 7.45 12.98 -9.93
N SER A 152 7.59 12.89 -11.24
CA SER A 152 7.17 11.74 -12.04
C SER A 152 8.12 11.57 -13.22
N VAL A 153 8.14 10.39 -13.82
CA VAL A 153 9.02 10.01 -14.90
C VAL A 153 8.21 9.69 -16.16
N PRO A 154 8.71 10.03 -17.36
CA PRO A 154 8.06 9.65 -18.61
C PRO A 154 8.20 8.15 -18.86
N ALA A 155 7.28 7.58 -19.65
CA ALA A 155 7.42 6.21 -20.14
C ALA A 155 8.75 6.01 -20.89
N GLN A 156 9.37 4.87 -20.64
CA GLN A 156 10.64 4.47 -21.24
C GLN A 156 10.43 3.61 -22.49
N ASN A 157 11.46 3.52 -23.33
CA ASN A 157 11.50 2.65 -24.50
C ASN A 157 12.66 1.67 -24.37
N LYS A 158 12.54 0.49 -25.00
CA LYS A 158 13.63 -0.49 -25.01
C LYS A 158 14.80 -0.02 -25.90
N PRO A 159 16.05 -0.37 -25.57
CA PRO A 159 16.46 -1.00 -24.30
C PRO A 159 16.29 -0.04 -23.11
N TYR A 160 15.72 -0.53 -22.01
CA TYR A 160 15.42 0.34 -20.86
C TYR A 160 16.70 0.77 -20.16
N PRO A 161 16.87 2.07 -19.87
CA PRO A 161 18.00 2.54 -19.09
C PRO A 161 17.78 2.27 -17.58
N PRO A 162 18.85 2.11 -16.79
CA PRO A 162 18.75 2.05 -15.33
C PRO A 162 18.05 3.28 -14.73
N LEU A 163 17.36 3.11 -13.60
CA LEU A 163 16.50 4.17 -13.04
C LEU A 163 17.27 5.46 -12.75
N LYS A 164 18.53 5.35 -12.32
CA LYS A 164 19.42 6.49 -12.07
C LYS A 164 19.61 7.41 -13.29
N GLU A 165 19.47 6.86 -14.50
CA GLU A 165 19.56 7.63 -15.74
C GLU A 165 18.22 8.27 -16.06
N VAL A 166 17.10 7.55 -15.87
CA VAL A 166 15.75 8.08 -16.09
C VAL A 166 15.45 9.29 -15.21
N VAL A 167 15.83 9.24 -13.94
CA VAL A 167 15.50 10.32 -12.98
C VAL A 167 16.25 11.62 -13.26
N LYS A 168 17.25 11.62 -14.16
CA LYS A 168 17.88 12.86 -14.65
C LYS A 168 16.90 13.70 -15.49
N ASP A 169 15.96 13.03 -16.17
CA ASP A 169 14.93 13.63 -17.01
C ASP A 169 13.55 13.62 -16.32
N GLN A 170 13.51 13.51 -14.99
CA GLN A 170 12.26 13.55 -14.24
C GLN A 170 11.59 14.92 -14.33
N SER A 171 10.26 14.90 -14.31
CA SER A 171 9.46 16.12 -14.21
C SER A 171 9.18 16.41 -12.74
N ILE A 172 9.44 17.65 -12.30
CA ILE A 172 9.15 18.10 -10.93
C ILE A 172 7.96 19.06 -10.97
N PHE A 173 6.98 18.82 -10.11
CA PHE A 173 5.77 19.64 -10.00
C PHE A 173 5.68 20.27 -8.62
N GLY A 174 5.42 21.57 -8.61
CA GLY A 174 5.17 22.34 -7.40
C GLY A 174 3.69 22.62 -7.24
N PHE A 175 3.09 22.15 -6.16
CA PHE A 175 1.75 22.53 -5.75
C PHE A 175 1.83 23.49 -4.56
N LYS A 176 0.89 24.44 -4.51
CA LYS A 176 0.74 25.39 -3.42
C LYS A 176 -0.70 25.39 -2.96
N ASP A 177 -0.90 25.45 -1.65
CA ASP A 177 -2.22 25.56 -1.02
C ASP A 177 -3.23 24.51 -1.49
N VAL A 178 -2.81 23.24 -1.53
CA VAL A 178 -3.66 22.12 -2.01
C VAL A 178 -4.19 21.30 -0.84
N THR A 179 -5.43 20.82 -0.96
CA THR A 179 -5.98 19.78 -0.09
C THR A 179 -5.90 18.45 -0.81
N GLY A 180 -5.48 17.40 -0.10
CA GLY A 180 -5.40 16.07 -0.68
C GLY A 180 -4.98 15.01 0.33
N THR A 181 -4.57 13.87 -0.22
CA THR A 181 -4.11 12.72 0.55
C THR A 181 -2.72 12.31 0.08
N MET A 182 -1.84 12.03 1.03
CA MET A 182 -0.53 11.40 0.80
C MET A 182 -0.58 9.96 1.32
N ILE A 183 -0.15 9.02 0.49
CA ILE A 183 0.08 7.63 0.87
C ILE A 183 1.59 7.42 0.93
N GLY A 184 2.05 6.75 1.97
CA GLY A 184 3.46 6.41 2.14
C GLY A 184 3.64 5.01 2.70
N ILE A 185 4.82 4.45 2.45
CA ILE A 185 5.24 3.17 3.02
C ILE A 185 6.55 3.38 3.75
N LYS A 186 6.54 3.12 5.06
CA LYS A 186 7.75 3.13 5.88
C LYS A 186 8.28 1.71 5.97
N SER A 187 9.45 1.46 5.39
CA SER A 187 10.09 0.14 5.42
C SER A 187 11.27 0.08 6.40
N PRO A 188 11.55 -1.09 6.99
CA PRO A 188 12.74 -1.32 7.81
C PRO A 188 14.05 -1.17 7.01
N ALA A 189 15.15 -0.84 7.71
CA ALA A 189 16.46 -0.72 7.05
C ALA A 189 16.95 -2.04 6.42
N TYR A 190 16.57 -3.18 7.01
CA TYR A 190 17.03 -4.51 6.58
C TYR A 190 16.46 -4.95 5.21
N VAL A 191 15.47 -4.25 4.66
CA VAL A 191 14.86 -4.62 3.37
C VAL A 191 15.56 -3.99 2.17
N LYS A 192 16.75 -3.41 2.35
CA LYS A 192 17.56 -2.85 1.26
C LYS A 192 17.74 -3.89 0.15
N GLY A 193 17.47 -3.48 -1.09
CA GLY A 193 17.51 -4.32 -2.28
C GLY A 193 16.20 -5.08 -2.56
N ILE A 194 15.38 -5.30 -1.54
CA ILE A 194 14.03 -5.87 -1.66
C ILE A 194 13.00 -4.74 -1.84
N GLY A 195 12.92 -3.81 -0.88
CA GLY A 195 12.03 -2.64 -0.91
C GLY A 195 12.81 -1.33 -0.76
N VAL A 196 12.10 -0.22 -0.55
CA VAL A 196 12.71 1.10 -0.33
C VAL A 196 12.87 1.35 1.18
N PRO A 197 14.10 1.34 1.75
CA PRO A 197 14.30 1.60 3.17
C PRO A 197 13.87 3.01 3.57
N GLY A 198 13.29 3.15 4.76
CA GLY A 198 12.83 4.44 5.25
C GLY A 198 11.46 4.82 4.67
N TYR A 199 11.19 6.13 4.64
CA TYR A 199 9.94 6.68 4.12
C TYR A 199 9.98 6.72 2.59
N HIS A 200 9.01 6.05 1.97
CA HIS A 200 8.70 6.16 0.56
C HIS A 200 7.35 6.85 0.40
#